data_AF-A0A2R6LKG3-F1
#
_entry.id   AF-A0A2R6LKG3-F1
#
_cell.length_a   1.000
_cell.length_b   1.000
_cell.length_c   1.000
_cell.angle_alpha   90.00
_cell.angle_beta   90.00
_cell.angle_gamma   90.00
#
_symmetry.space_group_name_H-M   'P 1'
#
loop_
_entity.id
_entity.type
_entity.pdbx_description
1 polymer ?
#
loop_
_entity_poly.entity_id
_entity_poly.type
_entity_poly.pdbx_seq_one_letter_code
_entity_poly.pdbx_strand_id
1 'polypeptide(L)'
;MTDDSYEQTETNTESGTGRLTKRRPFLQATGAGAAGVAFAGCLGDSDSGDGTVPDTITIGVEVSTKDTKDQPSTARDVYKELTTGENVEATVGIFGSEQLLAIMDDIAQAETVHLTSGAATPEAPALLAEDYETYKPWFRVGPTNSTFLDDSLVTFAKERFDSMGWEKVAFIAEDFKWTEPVTEDIKQRLINEANVEVTRVSRVSESTEDFTPIYEEIENDGVDGVYTALAHIGTKALVQWAKQQRPFGFGGIHVPTQLPSYYAATEGA
;
A
#
# COMPACT_ATOMS: atom_id res chain seq x y z
N MET A 1 -49.33 26.49 35.29
CA MET A 1 -50.06 25.72 36.33
C MET A 1 -51.46 25.52 35.81
N THR A 2 -51.98 24.28 35.87
CA THR A 2 -53.15 23.66 35.18
C THR A 2 -52.87 23.35 33.70
N ASP A 3 -52.55 22.14 33.24
CA ASP A 3 -52.99 20.75 33.51
C ASP A 3 -54.31 20.33 32.86
N ASP A 4 -54.28 19.12 32.28
CA ASP A 4 -55.36 18.28 31.74
C ASP A 4 -56.13 18.74 30.48
N SER A 5 -56.59 17.89 29.56
CA SER A 5 -56.47 16.44 29.31
C SER A 5 -57.15 16.13 27.95
N TYR A 6 -56.99 14.88 27.52
CA TYR A 6 -57.38 14.24 26.27
C TYR A 6 -58.89 14.28 25.91
N GLU A 7 -59.19 14.29 24.60
CA GLU A 7 -60.34 13.54 24.07
C GLU A 7 -60.03 12.97 22.67
N GLN A 8 -60.24 11.66 22.52
CA GLN A 8 -60.03 10.85 21.32
C GLN A 8 -61.26 10.96 20.41
N THR A 9 -61.05 10.86 19.10
CA THR A 9 -62.08 10.31 18.20
C THR A 9 -61.42 9.42 17.17
N GLU A 10 -61.65 8.11 17.33
CA GLU A 10 -61.30 7.07 16.38
C GLU A 10 -62.22 7.12 15.15
N THR A 11 -61.65 6.90 13.96
CA THR A 11 -62.34 6.23 12.86
C THR A 11 -61.37 5.21 12.22
N ASN A 12 -61.63 3.93 12.48
CA ASN A 12 -61.25 2.78 11.64
C ASN A 12 -62.11 2.83 10.34
N THR A 13 -61.79 2.25 9.17
CA THR A 13 -60.99 1.06 8.84
C THR A 13 -60.72 1.03 7.31
N GLU A 14 -59.63 0.35 6.91
CA GLU A 14 -59.41 -0.41 5.64
C GLU A 14 -59.38 0.33 4.28
N SER A 15 -58.52 0.03 3.30
CA SER A 15 -57.70 -1.16 2.98
C SER A 15 -56.52 -0.76 2.06
N GLY A 16 -55.41 -1.51 2.10
CA GLY A 16 -54.26 -1.31 1.19
C GLY A 16 -52.97 -2.01 1.62
N THR A 17 -52.91 -3.32 1.41
CA THR A 17 -51.76 -4.20 1.68
C THR A 17 -50.62 -3.98 0.67
N GLY A 18 -49.37 -3.82 1.13
CA GLY A 18 -48.23 -3.72 0.21
C GLY A 18 -46.85 -3.43 0.80
N ARG A 19 -46.34 -4.36 1.64
CA ARG A 19 -44.89 -4.61 1.92
C ARG A 19 -44.08 -3.51 2.64
N LEU A 20 -44.06 -3.62 3.96
CA LEU A 20 -43.18 -2.91 4.89
C LEU A 20 -41.69 -3.25 4.64
N THR A 21 -40.91 -2.29 4.16
CA THR A 21 -39.45 -2.30 4.34
C THR A 21 -39.15 -2.25 5.83
N LYS A 22 -38.58 -3.32 6.39
CA LYS A 22 -38.01 -3.34 7.75
C LYS A 22 -36.93 -2.25 7.85
N ARG A 23 -37.25 -1.10 8.45
CA ARG A 23 -36.25 -0.15 8.93
C ARG A 23 -35.65 -0.73 10.22
N ARG A 24 -34.38 -1.10 10.19
CA ARG A 24 -33.63 -1.44 11.41
C ARG A 24 -33.24 -0.13 12.11
N PRO A 25 -33.37 -0.05 13.44
CA PRO A 25 -33.02 1.16 14.17
C PRO A 25 -31.50 1.39 14.16
N PHE A 26 -31.17 2.67 14.08
CA PHE A 26 -29.84 3.25 14.16
C PHE A 26 -29.20 2.92 15.51
N LEU A 27 -28.17 2.08 15.51
CA LEU A 27 -27.27 1.94 16.65
C LEU A 27 -26.12 2.91 16.43
N GLN A 28 -26.16 3.98 17.21
CA GLN A 28 -25.20 5.05 17.26
C GLN A 28 -23.89 4.49 17.84
N ALA A 29 -22.90 4.23 16.99
CA ALA A 29 -21.52 4.02 17.41
C ALA A 29 -20.77 5.35 17.27
N THR A 30 -20.18 5.80 18.36
CA THR A 30 -19.47 7.07 18.49
C THR A 30 -18.19 7.05 17.66
N GLY A 31 -18.13 7.90 16.63
CA GLY A 31 -16.86 8.43 16.09
C GLY A 31 -16.35 7.83 14.78
N ALA A 32 -16.96 8.20 13.65
CA ALA A 32 -16.26 8.35 12.37
C ALA A 32 -17.06 9.36 11.52
N GLY A 33 -16.42 10.43 11.05
CA GLY A 33 -17.06 11.42 10.20
C GLY A 33 -17.45 10.78 8.86
N ALA A 34 -18.72 10.84 8.51
CA ALA A 34 -19.17 10.47 7.16
C ALA A 34 -18.60 11.51 6.17
N ALA A 35 -17.48 11.20 5.52
CA ALA A 35 -17.04 11.94 4.35
C ALA A 35 -17.91 11.51 3.17
N GLY A 36 -19.04 12.18 2.97
CA GLY A 36 -19.85 12.01 1.76
C GLY A 36 -19.09 12.57 0.57
N VAL A 37 -18.60 11.71 -0.32
CA VAL A 37 -17.99 12.13 -1.58
C VAL A 37 -19.09 12.15 -2.65
N ALA A 38 -19.49 13.35 -3.08
CA ALA A 38 -20.40 13.51 -4.21
C ALA A 38 -19.60 13.40 -5.52
N PHE A 39 -19.78 12.29 -6.24
CA PHE A 39 -19.27 12.17 -7.61
C PHE A 39 -20.31 12.73 -8.58
N ALA A 40 -19.98 13.83 -9.27
CA ALA A 40 -20.78 14.33 -10.38
C ALA A 40 -20.48 13.50 -11.63
N GLY A 41 -21.35 12.52 -11.94
CA GLY A 41 -21.31 11.80 -13.21
C GLY A 41 -22.06 12.58 -14.29
N CYS A 42 -21.47 12.71 -15.48
CA CYS A 42 -22.22 13.18 -16.65
C CYS A 42 -23.19 12.08 -17.10
N LEU A 43 -24.45 12.16 -16.67
CA LEU A 43 -25.52 11.36 -17.26
C LEU A 43 -25.85 11.97 -18.63
N GLY A 44 -25.55 11.20 -19.69
CA GLY A 44 -25.88 11.60 -21.06
C GLY A 44 -27.39 11.74 -21.22
N ASP A 45 -27.79 12.85 -21.84
CA ASP A 45 -29.17 13.19 -22.17
C ASP A 45 -29.77 12.13 -23.10
N SER A 46 -30.70 11.33 -22.58
CA SER A 46 -31.57 10.48 -23.38
C SER A 46 -33.02 10.70 -22.94
N ASP A 47 -33.77 11.23 -23.89
CA ASP A 47 -35.12 11.77 -23.80
C ASP A 47 -36.19 10.77 -23.30
N SER A 48 -37.07 11.33 -22.47
CA SER A 48 -38.45 10.92 -22.09
C SER A 48 -38.74 9.51 -21.56
N GLY A 49 -38.65 9.37 -20.22
CA GLY A 49 -39.45 8.44 -19.43
C GLY A 49 -39.82 9.09 -18.08
N ASP A 50 -41.10 9.06 -17.71
CA ASP A 50 -41.68 9.56 -16.46
C ASP A 50 -41.19 8.77 -15.23
N GLY A 51 -39.90 8.91 -14.93
CA GLY A 51 -39.27 8.42 -13.72
C GLY A 51 -38.40 9.53 -13.20
N THR A 52 -38.74 10.09 -12.03
CA THR A 52 -37.88 10.99 -11.28
C THR A 52 -36.59 10.26 -10.91
N VAL A 53 -35.57 10.33 -11.76
CA VAL A 53 -34.21 9.91 -11.43
C VAL A 53 -33.61 11.05 -10.60
N PRO A 54 -33.12 10.80 -9.37
CA PRO A 54 -32.55 11.86 -8.56
C PRO A 54 -31.28 12.42 -9.21
N ASP A 55 -31.21 13.75 -9.34
CA ASP A 55 -30.08 14.52 -9.91
C ASP A 55 -28.77 14.38 -9.11
N THR A 56 -28.81 13.72 -7.95
CA THR A 56 -27.65 13.49 -7.09
C THR A 56 -27.79 12.15 -6.38
N ILE A 57 -26.79 11.30 -6.52
CA ILE A 57 -26.61 10.08 -5.72
C ILE A 57 -25.48 10.33 -4.73
N THR A 58 -25.77 10.25 -3.44
CA THR A 58 -24.74 10.27 -2.38
C THR A 58 -24.25 8.85 -2.14
N ILE A 59 -22.97 8.59 -2.40
CA ILE A 59 -22.30 7.34 -2.06
C ILE A 59 -21.56 7.57 -0.73
N GLY A 60 -21.95 6.82 0.31
CA GLY A 60 -21.19 6.76 1.56
C GLY A 60 -20.12 5.66 1.47
N VAL A 61 -18.91 5.94 1.95
CA VAL A 61 -17.83 4.94 2.08
C VAL A 61 -17.57 4.72 3.55
N GLU A 62 -17.65 3.47 4.00
CA GLU A 62 -17.21 3.02 5.32
C GLU A 62 -15.86 2.30 5.19
N VAL A 63 -14.96 2.51 6.15
CA VAL A 63 -13.61 1.93 6.12
C VAL A 63 -13.40 1.10 7.38
N SER A 64 -13.10 -0.18 7.18
CA SER A 64 -12.63 -1.09 8.23
C SER A 64 -11.14 -1.35 8.04
N THR A 65 -10.37 -1.24 9.13
CA THR A 65 -8.92 -1.41 9.12
C THR A 65 -8.53 -2.57 10.02
N LYS A 66 -7.67 -3.46 9.50
CA LYS A 66 -7.10 -4.58 10.26
C LYS A 66 -5.57 -4.54 10.18
N ASP A 67 -4.94 -4.89 11.29
CA ASP A 67 -3.48 -5.01 11.38
C ASP A 67 -3.05 -6.44 11.04
N THR A 68 -2.23 -6.57 10.01
CA THR A 68 -1.69 -7.86 9.53
C THR A 68 -0.48 -8.31 10.34
N LYS A 69 0.04 -7.44 11.23
CA LYS A 69 1.20 -7.66 12.10
C LYS A 69 2.46 -8.07 11.35
N ASP A 70 2.52 -7.77 10.06
CA ASP A 70 3.56 -8.25 9.15
C ASP A 70 3.71 -9.79 9.17
N GLN A 71 2.60 -10.52 9.36
CA GLN A 71 2.61 -11.99 9.43
C GLN A 71 1.67 -12.59 8.38
N PRO A 72 2.15 -13.51 7.52
CA PRO A 72 1.32 -14.18 6.52
C PRO A 72 0.06 -14.85 7.06
N SER A 73 0.14 -15.51 8.21
CA SER A 73 -1.01 -16.17 8.84
C SER A 73 -2.06 -15.16 9.31
N THR A 74 -1.61 -14.10 9.99
CA THR A 74 -2.50 -13.02 10.45
C THR A 74 -3.13 -12.30 9.27
N ALA A 75 -2.39 -12.08 8.18
CA ALA A 75 -2.92 -11.49 6.95
C ALA A 75 -4.09 -12.31 6.38
N ARG A 76 -3.98 -13.65 6.34
CA ARG A 76 -5.09 -14.53 5.94
C ARG A 76 -6.31 -14.41 6.85
N ASP A 77 -6.08 -14.41 8.16
CA ASP A 77 -7.15 -14.34 9.15
C ASP A 77 -7.93 -13.03 9.03
N VAL A 78 -7.23 -11.89 8.97
CA VAL A 78 -7.87 -10.58 8.85
C VAL A 78 -8.51 -10.36 7.48
N TYR A 79 -7.93 -10.92 6.42
CA TYR A 79 -8.53 -10.86 5.08
C TYR A 79 -9.88 -11.57 5.08
N LYS A 80 -9.96 -12.78 5.65
CA LYS A 80 -11.22 -13.53 5.80
C LYS A 80 -12.23 -12.83 6.69
N GLU A 81 -11.77 -12.19 7.77
CA GLU A 81 -12.63 -11.37 8.61
C GLU A 81 -13.27 -10.23 7.80
N LEU A 82 -12.49 -9.52 6.98
CA LEU A 82 -13.00 -8.45 6.13
C LEU A 82 -13.97 -8.96 5.05
N THR A 83 -13.59 -9.98 4.29
CA THR A 83 -14.37 -10.42 3.12
C THR A 83 -15.58 -11.26 3.48
N THR A 84 -15.49 -12.12 4.50
CA THR A 84 -16.56 -13.06 4.85
C THR A 84 -17.30 -12.65 6.12
N GLY A 85 -16.58 -12.09 7.10
CA GLY A 85 -17.16 -11.60 8.34
C GLY A 85 -17.90 -10.29 8.16
N GLU A 86 -17.17 -9.28 7.66
CA GLU A 86 -17.68 -7.92 7.48
C GLU A 86 -18.35 -7.71 6.11
N ASN A 87 -18.06 -8.57 5.13
CA ASN A 87 -18.60 -8.53 3.77
C ASN A 87 -18.29 -7.22 3.04
N VAL A 88 -17.04 -6.76 3.14
CA VAL A 88 -16.58 -5.55 2.43
C VAL A 88 -16.66 -5.71 0.91
N GLU A 89 -16.96 -4.63 0.20
CA GLU A 89 -17.06 -4.64 -1.27
C GLU A 89 -15.70 -4.65 -1.98
N ALA A 90 -14.66 -4.15 -1.31
CA ALA A 90 -13.28 -4.15 -1.80
C ALA A 90 -12.30 -4.12 -0.64
N THR A 91 -11.08 -4.59 -0.89
CA THR A 91 -9.96 -4.49 0.06
C THR A 91 -8.81 -3.69 -0.55
N VAL A 92 -8.11 -2.91 0.28
CA VAL A 92 -6.93 -2.14 -0.08
C VAL A 92 -5.84 -2.42 0.95
N GLY A 93 -4.61 -2.57 0.50
CA GLY A 93 -3.50 -3.20 1.23
C GLY A 93 -2.73 -4.01 0.20
N ILE A 94 -1.88 -4.98 0.46
CA ILE A 94 -1.05 -5.17 1.63
C ILE A 94 0.37 -4.73 1.28
N PHE A 95 1.13 -4.33 2.30
CA PHE A 95 2.46 -3.76 2.11
C PHE A 95 3.53 -4.81 1.79
N GLY A 96 3.60 -5.88 2.57
CA GLY A 96 4.61 -6.91 2.39
C GLY A 96 4.23 -7.93 1.31
N SER A 97 5.25 -8.40 0.58
CA SER A 97 5.08 -9.30 -0.56
C SER A 97 4.73 -10.72 -0.12
N GLU A 98 5.30 -11.15 1.00
CA GLU A 98 5.06 -12.43 1.66
C GLU A 98 3.59 -12.57 2.06
N GLN A 99 3.01 -11.49 2.61
CA GLN A 99 1.61 -11.49 3.02
C GLN A 99 0.68 -11.40 1.81
N LEU A 100 1.03 -10.64 0.76
CA LEU A 100 0.26 -10.66 -0.49
C LEU A 100 0.19 -12.07 -1.05
N LEU A 101 1.34 -12.72 -1.24
CA LEU A 101 1.40 -14.09 -1.77
C LEU A 101 0.63 -15.08 -0.90
N ALA A 102 0.62 -14.87 0.42
CA ALA A 102 -0.17 -15.69 1.32
C ALA A 102 -1.68 -15.56 1.09
N ILE A 103 -2.19 -14.39 0.67
CA ILE A 103 -3.63 -14.15 0.49
C ILE A 103 -4.10 -14.22 -0.96
N MET A 104 -3.23 -14.46 -1.96
CA MET A 104 -3.64 -14.51 -3.38
C MET A 104 -4.78 -15.50 -3.65
N ASP A 105 -4.73 -16.69 -3.06
CA ASP A 105 -5.80 -17.69 -3.20
C ASP A 105 -7.06 -17.30 -2.42
N ASP A 106 -6.92 -16.60 -1.28
CA ASP A 106 -8.05 -16.09 -0.51
C ASP A 106 -8.75 -14.94 -1.27
N ILE A 107 -7.99 -14.09 -1.99
CA ILE A 107 -8.51 -13.06 -2.90
C ILE A 107 -9.33 -13.71 -4.02
N ALA A 108 -8.75 -14.72 -4.69
CA ALA A 108 -9.43 -15.45 -5.75
C ALA A 108 -10.71 -16.13 -5.26
N GLN A 109 -10.67 -16.77 -4.08
CA GLN A 109 -11.82 -17.47 -3.49
C GLN A 109 -12.94 -16.52 -3.06
N ALA A 110 -12.60 -15.35 -2.48
CA ALA A 110 -13.57 -14.39 -2.02
C ALA A 110 -14.27 -13.65 -3.17
N GLU A 111 -13.66 -13.64 -4.36
CA GLU A 111 -14.08 -12.84 -5.53
C GLU A 111 -14.26 -11.34 -5.23
N THR A 112 -13.70 -10.87 -4.10
CA THR A 112 -13.66 -9.47 -3.70
C THR A 112 -12.52 -8.77 -4.41
N VAL A 113 -12.78 -7.59 -4.98
CA VAL A 113 -11.72 -6.77 -5.60
C VAL A 113 -10.66 -6.43 -4.53
N HIS A 114 -9.42 -6.78 -4.82
CA HIS A 114 -8.27 -6.43 -3.98
C HIS A 114 -7.34 -5.48 -4.72
N LEU A 115 -7.07 -4.32 -4.11
CA LEU A 115 -6.18 -3.29 -4.65
C LEU A 115 -4.85 -3.30 -3.89
N THR A 116 -3.85 -4.00 -4.44
CA THR A 116 -2.48 -4.03 -3.91
C THR A 116 -1.84 -2.64 -3.91
N SER A 117 -1.44 -2.14 -2.74
CA SER A 117 -0.94 -0.78 -2.53
C SER A 117 0.48 -0.68 -1.94
N GLY A 118 1.19 -1.79 -1.74
CA GLY A 118 2.59 -1.76 -1.27
C GLY A 118 3.47 -2.92 -1.74
N ALA A 119 2.92 -4.13 -1.87
CA ALA A 119 3.70 -5.29 -2.28
C ALA A 119 4.20 -5.19 -3.73
N ALA A 120 5.53 -5.32 -3.90
CA ALA A 120 6.21 -5.16 -5.19
C ALA A 120 6.60 -6.49 -5.86
N THR A 121 6.39 -7.65 -5.23
CA THR A 121 6.68 -8.98 -5.81
C THR A 121 6.26 -9.14 -7.30
N PRO A 122 7.13 -9.65 -8.19
CA PRO A 122 6.75 -10.02 -9.55
C PRO A 122 5.94 -11.33 -9.63
N GLU A 123 5.89 -12.14 -8.57
CA GLU A 123 5.15 -13.40 -8.56
C GLU A 123 3.63 -13.21 -8.59
N ALA A 124 3.08 -12.19 -7.93
CA ALA A 124 1.63 -11.93 -7.98
C ALA A 124 1.10 -11.65 -9.42
N PRO A 125 1.71 -10.77 -10.23
CA PRO A 125 1.29 -10.62 -11.62
C PRO A 125 1.60 -11.85 -12.49
N ALA A 126 2.59 -12.68 -12.12
CA ALA A 126 2.84 -13.95 -12.81
C ALA A 126 1.68 -14.94 -12.59
N LEU A 127 1.18 -15.07 -11.36
CA LEU A 127 -0.02 -15.87 -11.06
C LEU A 127 -1.23 -15.43 -11.90
N LEU A 128 -1.47 -14.12 -11.99
CA LEU A 128 -2.54 -13.57 -12.83
C LEU A 128 -2.34 -13.86 -14.33
N ALA A 129 -1.10 -13.78 -14.82
CA ALA A 129 -0.79 -14.06 -16.22
C ALA A 129 -0.97 -15.54 -16.56
N GLU A 130 -0.67 -16.45 -15.62
CA GLU A 130 -0.83 -17.89 -15.77
C GLU A 130 -2.30 -18.33 -15.69
N ASP A 131 -3.09 -17.76 -14.77
CA ASP A 131 -4.50 -18.05 -14.62
C ASP A 131 -5.32 -16.77 -14.33
N TYR A 132 -5.65 -16.08 -15.42
CA TYR A 132 -6.42 -14.84 -15.36
C TYR A 132 -7.80 -15.05 -14.73
N GLU A 133 -8.51 -16.12 -15.07
CA GLU A 133 -9.89 -16.30 -14.61
C GLU A 133 -9.97 -16.49 -13.10
N THR A 134 -8.98 -17.18 -12.51
CA THR A 134 -8.88 -17.35 -11.06
C THR A 134 -8.46 -16.05 -10.36
N TYR A 135 -7.44 -15.35 -10.86
CA TYR A 135 -6.83 -14.23 -10.13
C TYR A 135 -7.32 -12.83 -10.57
N LYS A 136 -8.25 -12.70 -11.52
CA LYS A 136 -8.81 -11.41 -11.99
C LYS A 136 -9.36 -10.46 -10.91
N PRO A 137 -9.76 -10.87 -9.68
CA PRO A 137 -10.14 -9.90 -8.65
C PRO A 137 -8.96 -9.07 -8.12
N TRP A 138 -7.72 -9.50 -8.39
CA TRP A 138 -6.51 -8.83 -7.94
C TRP A 138 -6.07 -7.72 -8.91
N PHE A 139 -5.83 -6.53 -8.36
CA PHE A 139 -5.25 -5.38 -9.07
C PHE A 139 -4.09 -4.82 -8.27
N ARG A 140 -3.13 -4.21 -8.96
CA ARG A 140 -2.03 -3.46 -8.34
C ARG A 140 -2.18 -1.98 -8.65
N VAL A 141 -2.38 -1.18 -7.60
CA VAL A 141 -2.46 0.28 -7.68
C VAL A 141 -1.14 0.96 -7.31
N GLY A 142 -0.20 0.21 -6.73
CA GLY A 142 1.17 0.64 -6.51
C GLY A 142 1.87 -0.26 -5.48
N PRO A 143 3.22 -0.21 -5.41
CA PRO A 143 4.14 0.33 -6.41
C PRO A 143 4.16 -0.55 -7.68
N THR A 144 4.96 -0.20 -8.69
CA THR A 144 5.29 -1.16 -9.77
C THR A 144 6.02 -2.38 -9.20
N ASN A 145 6.03 -3.50 -9.94
CA ASN A 145 6.75 -4.68 -9.47
C ASN A 145 8.28 -4.45 -9.40
N SER A 146 8.97 -5.30 -8.64
CA SER A 146 10.40 -5.18 -8.35
C SER A 146 11.29 -5.24 -9.58
N THR A 147 10.89 -5.91 -10.66
CA THR A 147 11.61 -5.89 -11.94
C THR A 147 11.65 -4.48 -12.52
N PHE A 148 10.54 -3.75 -12.48
CA PHE A 148 10.50 -2.36 -12.95
C PHE A 148 11.11 -1.37 -11.95
N LEU A 149 11.14 -1.71 -10.66
CA LEU A 149 11.87 -0.92 -9.66
C LEU A 149 13.39 -1.03 -9.88
N ASP A 150 13.89 -2.21 -10.23
CA ASP A 150 15.28 -2.42 -10.64
C ASP A 150 15.63 -1.58 -11.88
N ASP A 151 14.79 -1.61 -12.92
CA ASP A 151 14.97 -0.72 -14.10
C ASP A 151 15.02 0.76 -13.72
N SER A 152 14.21 1.18 -12.74
CA SER A 152 14.18 2.56 -12.26
C SER A 152 15.47 2.93 -11.52
N LEU A 153 16.04 2.01 -10.74
CA LEU A 153 17.32 2.22 -10.06
C LEU A 153 18.45 2.36 -11.08
N VAL A 154 18.55 1.45 -12.05
CA VAL A 154 19.57 1.49 -13.10
C VAL A 154 19.46 2.76 -13.94
N THR A 155 18.24 3.14 -14.31
CA THR A 155 17.97 4.38 -15.07
C THR A 155 18.39 5.61 -14.27
N PHE A 156 18.03 5.68 -12.99
CA PHE A 156 18.42 6.79 -12.13
C PHE A 156 19.94 6.91 -12.03
N ALA A 157 20.65 5.79 -11.82
CA ALA A 157 22.10 5.79 -11.77
C ALA A 157 22.70 6.34 -13.07
N LYS A 158 22.29 5.78 -14.21
CA LYS A 158 22.75 6.19 -15.54
C LYS A 158 22.53 7.68 -15.83
N GLU A 159 21.43 8.25 -15.38
CA GLU A 159 21.08 9.65 -15.66
C GLU A 159 21.67 10.66 -14.66
N ARG A 160 21.96 10.24 -13.42
CA ARG A 160 22.22 11.17 -12.31
C ARG A 160 23.58 11.01 -11.66
N PHE A 161 24.16 9.83 -11.67
CA PHE A 161 25.38 9.58 -10.89
C PHE A 161 26.57 10.43 -11.34
N ASP A 162 26.76 10.65 -12.65
CA ASP A 162 27.78 11.58 -13.17
C ASP A 162 27.65 12.98 -12.55
N SER A 163 26.42 13.50 -12.45
CA SER A 163 26.16 14.84 -11.87
C SER A 163 26.31 14.87 -10.34
N MET A 164 26.19 13.71 -9.70
CA MET A 164 26.38 13.53 -8.26
C MET A 164 27.85 13.23 -7.91
N GLY A 165 28.69 12.95 -8.91
CA GLY A 165 30.06 12.48 -8.71
C GLY A 165 30.14 11.06 -8.14
N TRP A 166 29.18 10.20 -8.44
CA TRP A 166 29.15 8.80 -8.00
C TRP A 166 29.65 7.89 -9.11
N GLU A 167 30.87 7.40 -9.02
CA GLU A 167 31.42 6.41 -9.97
C GLU A 167 31.54 5.03 -9.33
N LYS A 168 31.62 4.98 -8.00
CA LYS A 168 31.80 3.77 -7.21
C LYS A 168 30.83 3.75 -6.03
N VAL A 169 29.98 2.73 -5.94
CA VAL A 169 28.94 2.63 -4.90
C VAL A 169 28.96 1.27 -4.20
N ALA A 170 28.44 1.24 -2.97
CA ALA A 170 27.97 0.02 -2.34
C ALA A 170 26.44 -0.03 -2.43
N PHE A 171 25.85 -1.20 -2.66
CA PHE A 171 24.40 -1.37 -2.69
C PHE A 171 23.90 -2.04 -1.40
N ILE A 172 22.91 -1.43 -0.74
CA ILE A 172 22.24 -2.00 0.44
C ILE A 172 20.76 -2.20 0.14
N ALA A 173 20.29 -3.43 0.26
CA ALA A 173 18.88 -3.78 0.27
C ALA A 173 18.50 -4.37 1.62
N GLU A 174 17.23 -4.24 2.01
CA GLU A 174 16.69 -5.05 3.10
C GLU A 174 16.43 -6.48 2.66
N ASP A 175 16.44 -7.43 3.59
CA ASP A 175 16.31 -8.86 3.30
C ASP A 175 14.84 -9.31 3.32
N PHE A 176 14.09 -8.90 2.29
CA PHE A 176 12.66 -9.22 2.12
C PHE A 176 12.39 -9.77 0.71
N LYS A 177 11.25 -10.45 0.54
CA LYS A 177 10.85 -11.04 -0.74
C LYS A 177 10.82 -10.04 -1.90
N TRP A 178 10.50 -8.78 -1.62
CA TRP A 178 10.42 -7.75 -2.66
C TRP A 178 11.79 -7.32 -3.20
N THR A 179 12.87 -7.44 -2.43
CA THR A 179 14.22 -7.02 -2.86
C THR A 179 14.98 -8.11 -3.61
N GLU A 180 14.53 -9.37 -3.55
CA GLU A 180 15.23 -10.47 -4.24
C GLU A 180 15.44 -10.18 -5.73
N PRO A 181 14.39 -9.80 -6.51
CA PRO A 181 14.55 -9.54 -7.93
C PRO A 181 15.43 -8.32 -8.21
N VAL A 182 15.45 -7.34 -7.30
CA VAL A 182 16.35 -6.19 -7.43
C VAL A 182 17.80 -6.63 -7.23
N THR A 183 18.07 -7.40 -6.18
CA THR A 183 19.45 -7.74 -5.80
C THR A 183 20.10 -8.82 -6.66
N GLU A 184 19.33 -9.55 -7.47
CA GLU A 184 19.81 -10.65 -8.31
C GLU A 184 20.89 -10.20 -9.28
N ASP A 185 20.62 -9.14 -10.06
CA ASP A 185 21.50 -8.68 -11.13
C ASP A 185 21.95 -7.21 -11.03
N ILE A 186 21.46 -6.44 -10.03
CA ILE A 186 21.72 -4.99 -9.93
C ILE A 186 23.20 -4.61 -10.07
N LYS A 187 24.11 -5.39 -9.49
CA LYS A 187 25.56 -5.14 -9.61
C LYS A 187 26.00 -5.16 -11.07
N GLN A 188 25.63 -6.20 -11.81
CA GLN A 188 26.05 -6.36 -13.19
C GLN A 188 25.37 -5.34 -14.10
N ARG A 189 24.11 -5.01 -13.82
CA ARG A 189 23.36 -3.98 -14.54
C ARG A 189 23.94 -2.58 -14.36
N LEU A 190 24.24 -2.17 -13.12
CA LEU A 190 24.87 -0.87 -12.85
C LEU A 190 26.24 -0.74 -13.54
N ILE A 191 27.05 -1.81 -13.54
CA ILE A 191 28.33 -1.82 -14.26
C ILE A 191 28.12 -1.67 -15.77
N ASN A 192 27.23 -2.47 -16.37
CA ASN A 192 27.10 -2.55 -17.82
C ASN A 192 26.31 -1.39 -18.44
N GLU A 193 25.28 -0.92 -17.74
CA GLU A 193 24.28 0.00 -18.29
C GLU A 193 24.46 1.44 -17.79
N ALA A 194 25.03 1.61 -16.59
CA ALA A 194 25.26 2.91 -15.96
C ALA A 194 26.76 3.25 -15.81
N ASN A 195 27.69 2.34 -16.13
CA ASN A 195 29.14 2.52 -15.97
C ASN A 195 29.54 2.87 -14.52
N VAL A 196 28.89 2.24 -13.54
CA VAL A 196 29.14 2.44 -12.11
C VAL A 196 29.81 1.21 -11.52
N GLU A 197 30.93 1.37 -10.82
CA GLU A 197 31.55 0.29 -10.05
C GLU A 197 30.71 -0.02 -8.81
N VAL A 198 30.30 -1.28 -8.65
CA VAL A 198 29.58 -1.73 -7.44
C VAL A 198 30.49 -2.63 -6.61
N THR A 199 30.94 -2.12 -5.46
CA THR A 199 31.87 -2.85 -4.59
C THR A 199 31.21 -4.08 -3.98
N ARG A 200 29.97 -3.92 -3.53
CA ARG A 200 29.18 -4.97 -2.87
C ARG A 200 27.69 -4.76 -3.04
N VAL A 201 26.95 -5.85 -2.91
CA VAL A 201 25.50 -5.88 -2.72
C VAL A 201 25.25 -6.58 -1.39
N SER A 202 24.64 -5.88 -0.45
CA SER A 202 24.36 -6.38 0.90
C SER A 202 22.86 -6.42 1.13
N ARG A 203 22.33 -7.61 1.42
CA ARG A 203 20.97 -7.80 1.94
C ARG A 203 21.03 -7.80 3.47
N VAL A 204 20.29 -6.88 4.09
CA VAL A 204 20.38 -6.58 5.51
C VAL A 204 19.10 -7.00 6.22
N SER A 205 19.26 -7.76 7.30
CA SER A 205 18.15 -8.27 8.12
C SER A 205 17.30 -7.12 8.68
N GLU A 206 15.99 -7.36 8.82
CA GLU A 206 15.08 -6.46 9.53
C GLU A 206 15.49 -6.21 10.98
N SER A 207 16.18 -7.20 11.59
CA SER A 207 16.65 -7.15 12.98
C SER A 207 17.96 -6.38 13.16
N THR A 208 18.51 -5.78 12.10
CA THR A 208 19.70 -4.94 12.20
C THR A 208 19.37 -3.66 12.98
N GLU A 209 19.98 -3.54 14.16
CA GLU A 209 19.87 -2.37 15.04
C GLU A 209 21.03 -1.39 14.88
N ASP A 210 22.18 -1.86 14.38
CA ASP A 210 23.40 -1.07 14.25
C ASP A 210 24.01 -1.26 12.86
N PHE A 211 24.01 -0.20 12.06
CA PHE A 211 24.61 -0.16 10.73
C PHE A 211 26.10 0.22 10.75
N THR A 212 26.69 0.53 11.91
CA THR A 212 28.10 0.98 12.02
C THR A 212 29.07 0.01 11.34
N PRO A 213 28.99 -1.33 11.57
CA PRO A 213 29.95 -2.25 10.95
C PRO A 213 29.82 -2.28 9.42
N ILE A 214 28.57 -2.21 8.91
CA ILE A 214 28.29 -2.18 7.48
C ILE A 214 28.89 -0.90 6.87
N TYR A 215 28.69 0.25 7.52
CA TYR A 215 29.23 1.52 7.06
C TYR A 215 30.75 1.60 7.13
N GLU A 216 31.39 0.99 8.13
CA GLU A 216 32.85 0.92 8.21
C GLU A 216 33.45 0.11 7.05
N GLU A 217 32.85 -1.03 6.71
CA GLU A 217 33.29 -1.80 5.54
C GLU A 217 33.13 -1.01 4.23
N ILE A 218 31.99 -0.33 4.07
CA ILE A 218 31.70 0.51 2.90
C ILE A 218 32.66 1.70 2.79
N GLU A 219 32.97 2.34 3.92
CA GLU A 219 33.94 3.44 3.97
C GLU A 219 35.34 2.98 3.58
N ASN A 220 35.76 1.79 4.05
CA ASN A 220 37.04 1.19 3.68
C ASN A 220 37.12 0.82 2.20
N ASP A 221 35.98 0.51 1.56
CA ASP A 221 35.90 0.26 0.12
C ASP A 221 36.07 1.57 -0.71
N GLY A 222 36.01 2.74 -0.07
CA GLY A 222 36.23 4.04 -0.68
C GLY A 222 35.15 4.39 -1.71
N VAL A 223 33.88 4.13 -1.38
CA VAL A 223 32.74 4.44 -2.25
C VAL A 223 32.35 5.92 -2.18
N ASP A 224 31.76 6.42 -3.25
CA ASP A 224 31.17 7.76 -3.31
C ASP A 224 29.80 7.81 -2.63
N GLY A 225 29.09 6.67 -2.61
CA GLY A 225 27.76 6.58 -2.03
C GLY A 225 27.29 5.16 -1.71
N VAL A 226 26.31 5.09 -0.82
CA VAL A 226 25.49 3.92 -0.57
C VAL A 226 24.20 4.07 -1.36
N TYR A 227 24.01 3.17 -2.32
CA TYR A 227 22.81 3.06 -3.13
C TYR A 227 21.84 2.04 -2.52
N THR A 228 20.56 2.40 -2.40
CA THR A 228 19.65 1.71 -1.47
C THR A 228 18.37 1.18 -2.11
N ALA A 229 17.87 0.08 -1.54
CA ALA A 229 16.51 -0.43 -1.71
C ALA A 229 15.92 -0.79 -0.34
N LEU A 230 15.32 0.20 0.34
CA LEU A 230 14.90 0.13 1.74
C LEU A 230 13.46 0.59 1.92
N ALA A 231 12.65 -0.21 2.61
CA ALA A 231 11.26 0.11 2.90
C ALA A 231 10.92 0.04 4.39
N HIS A 232 11.36 -1.00 5.09
CA HIS A 232 11.10 -1.24 6.51
C HIS A 232 12.22 -0.66 7.39
N ILE A 233 13.48 -0.91 7.03
CA ILE A 233 14.65 -0.53 7.86
C ILE A 233 15.27 0.83 7.50
N GLY A 234 14.72 1.50 6.48
CA GLY A 234 15.31 2.69 5.87
C GLY A 234 15.59 3.83 6.86
N THR A 235 14.60 4.20 7.68
CA THR A 235 14.73 5.32 8.63
C THR A 235 15.91 5.14 9.57
N LYS A 236 16.10 3.94 10.13
CA LYS A 236 17.20 3.64 11.05
C LYS A 236 18.55 3.76 10.34
N ALA A 237 18.66 3.17 9.15
CA ALA A 237 19.86 3.24 8.32
C ALA A 237 20.26 4.70 8.05
N LEU A 238 19.33 5.52 7.55
CA LEU A 238 19.59 6.92 7.21
C LEU A 238 19.97 7.76 8.45
N VAL A 239 19.18 7.68 9.52
CA VAL A 239 19.44 8.48 10.74
C VAL A 239 20.81 8.17 11.31
N GLN A 240 21.21 6.90 11.28
CA GLN A 240 22.54 6.50 11.73
C GLN A 240 23.65 7.00 10.80
N TRP A 241 23.47 6.88 9.48
CA TRP A 241 24.41 7.43 8.48
C TRP A 241 24.64 8.94 8.70
N ALA A 242 23.56 9.70 8.86
CA ALA A 242 23.61 11.14 9.08
C ALA A 242 24.26 11.52 10.42
N LYS A 243 23.85 10.87 11.52
CA LYS A 243 24.42 11.11 12.86
C LYS A 243 25.91 10.79 12.94
N GLN A 244 26.36 9.77 12.21
CA GLN A 244 27.77 9.39 12.14
C GLN A 244 28.56 10.25 11.14
N GLN A 245 27.91 11.14 10.40
CA GLN A 245 28.52 12.00 9.39
C GLN A 245 29.41 11.22 8.43
N ARG A 246 28.90 10.07 7.95
CA ARG A 246 29.66 9.20 7.05
C ARG A 246 30.10 9.95 5.80
N PRO A 247 31.32 9.73 5.29
CA PRO A 247 31.91 10.57 4.26
C PRO A 247 31.41 10.26 2.84
N PHE A 248 30.50 9.30 2.68
CA PHE A 248 29.88 8.89 1.43
C PHE A 248 28.42 9.32 1.39
N GLY A 249 27.85 9.54 0.21
CA GLY A 249 26.44 9.88 0.04
C GLY A 249 25.48 8.71 0.33
N PHE A 250 24.19 8.99 0.44
CA PHE A 250 23.16 7.99 0.72
C PHE A 250 21.92 8.27 -0.12
N GLY A 251 21.44 7.30 -0.89
CA GLY A 251 20.29 7.51 -1.78
C GLY A 251 19.81 6.25 -2.47
N GLY A 252 18.67 6.32 -3.16
CA GLY A 252 18.03 5.17 -3.83
C GLY A 252 16.55 5.05 -3.48
N ILE A 253 16.01 3.84 -3.59
CA ILE A 253 14.66 3.54 -3.11
C ILE A 253 14.67 3.61 -1.59
N HIS A 254 13.97 4.61 -1.05
CA HIS A 254 13.79 4.84 0.38
C HIS A 254 12.32 5.12 0.67
N VAL A 255 11.52 4.06 0.81
CA VAL A 255 10.06 4.17 0.97
C VAL A 255 9.64 5.03 2.17
N PRO A 256 10.35 5.05 3.32
CA PRO A 256 9.96 5.90 4.44
C PRO A 256 9.79 7.39 4.07
N THR A 257 10.48 7.89 3.03
CA THR A 257 10.31 9.27 2.53
C THR A 257 8.87 9.61 2.10
N GLN A 258 8.06 8.60 1.80
CA GLN A 258 6.68 8.74 1.35
C GLN A 258 5.71 8.90 2.52
N LEU A 259 6.17 8.69 3.76
CA LEU A 259 5.34 8.80 4.96
C LEU A 259 5.21 10.26 5.41
N PRO A 260 4.00 10.74 5.77
CA PRO A 260 3.82 12.07 6.35
C PRO A 260 4.62 12.30 7.64
N SER A 261 4.92 11.22 8.37
CA SER A 261 5.70 11.23 9.61
C SER A 261 7.21 11.29 9.40
N TYR A 262 7.70 11.17 8.15
CA TYR A 262 9.11 10.94 7.87
C TYR A 262 10.05 12.01 8.44
N TYR A 263 9.70 13.28 8.28
CA TYR A 263 10.50 14.38 8.82
C TYR A 263 10.64 14.29 10.36
N ALA A 264 9.56 13.94 11.05
CA ALA A 264 9.60 13.77 12.51
C ALA A 264 10.38 12.51 12.91
N ALA A 265 10.32 11.43 12.12
CA ALA A 265 11.03 10.19 12.38
C ALA A 265 12.55 10.30 12.12
N THR A 266 12.96 11.23 11.26
CA THR A 266 14.37 11.47 10.91
C THR A 266 14.97 12.67 11.63
N GLU A 267 14.14 13.58 12.15
CA GLU A 267 14.55 14.86 12.74
C GLU A 267 15.38 15.75 11.78
N GLY A 268 15.18 15.59 10.46
CA GLY A 268 15.91 16.33 9.43
C GLY A 268 17.31 15.78 9.12
N ALA A 269 17.60 14.54 9.54
CA ALA A 269 18.74 13.75 9.09
C ALA A 269 18.78 13.57 7.56
#